data_AF-D3BJH6-F1
#
_entry.id   AF-D3BJH6-F1
#
_cell.length_a   1.000
_cell.length_b   1.000
_cell.length_c   1.000
_cell.angle_alpha   90.00
_cell.angle_beta   90.00
_cell.angle_gamma   90.00
#
_symmetry.space_group_name_H-M   'P 1'
#
loop_
_entity.id
_entity.type
_entity.pdbx_description
1 polymer ?
#
loop_
_entity_poly.entity_id
_entity_poly.type
_entity_poly.pdbx_seq_one_letter_code
_entity_poly.pdbx_strand_id
1 'polypeptide(L)'
;MKSILIGLFLLVSLLTISSVNGLNMRSLQFLKSPDLSCIINPYSGSANQEFRITDGSLGSFSISKPSSQTKATSIISGNYKMPSPCINNTQLAQFFGLSSGNQGFASMVQHFNCRGEGPTCETFKLDRPTAGVCILVANVDADDKLIVQSSSMGVAIPQTKWNFVSQGIFDPSGPNCAPIDSKATTSNLILGCYSKDCANPNYSIYRMNDTVDNITFCYESHSENGMVSYAVTACPVSQRPTPVVGVKYAVSGIAFRDLNKNGIYDIGVDMPLPNIRVNIINENTGQVPFDAFNDRVAPAITNSYGYYIFQALLGGWYTVNFEFKGGSVVTQMPSTIQTMPKTSKIYDNFKTFKFILNSDQTVPVSSGEIDPITDTSRILRDMNGGII
;
A
#
# COMPACT_ATOMS: atom_id res chain seq x y z
N MET A 1 -59.00 -12.79 11.45
CA MET A 1 -57.88 -11.85 11.69
C MET A 1 -56.77 -12.19 10.71
N LYS A 2 -56.50 -11.25 9.80
CA LYS A 2 -55.51 -11.35 8.71
C LYS A 2 -54.09 -11.13 9.27
N SER A 3 -53.16 -11.97 8.82
CA SER A 3 -51.78 -11.68 8.36
C SER A 3 -50.83 -10.91 9.29
N ILE A 4 -49.52 -11.17 9.36
CA ILE A 4 -48.56 -11.32 8.26
C ILE A 4 -47.38 -12.19 8.72
N LEU A 5 -47.10 -13.21 7.90
CA LEU A 5 -45.85 -13.95 7.80
C LEU A 5 -44.78 -12.97 7.26
N ILE A 6 -43.84 -12.48 8.06
CA ILE A 6 -42.69 -11.71 7.54
C ILE A 6 -41.58 -12.71 7.24
N GLY A 7 -41.53 -13.10 5.97
CA GLY A 7 -40.49 -13.92 5.40
C GLY A 7 -39.13 -13.26 5.49
N LEU A 8 -38.16 -14.10 5.84
CA LEU A 8 -36.73 -13.98 5.60
C LEU A 8 -36.46 -13.42 4.19
N PHE A 9 -35.95 -12.19 4.11
CA PHE A 9 -35.29 -11.70 2.91
C PHE A 9 -33.80 -11.57 3.21
N LEU A 10 -33.04 -12.61 2.83
CA LEU A 10 -31.64 -12.43 2.48
C LEU A 10 -31.61 -11.42 1.33
N LEU A 11 -31.10 -10.22 1.56
CA LEU A 11 -30.74 -9.33 0.46
C LEU A 11 -29.46 -9.87 -0.17
N VAL A 12 -29.63 -10.71 -1.19
CA VAL A 12 -28.56 -11.10 -2.10
C VAL A 12 -28.14 -9.85 -2.88
N SER A 13 -26.89 -9.45 -2.69
CA SER A 13 -26.29 -8.27 -3.33
C SER A 13 -25.83 -8.62 -4.75
N LEU A 14 -25.97 -7.69 -5.71
CA LEU A 14 -25.25 -7.76 -6.98
C LEU A 14 -23.80 -7.34 -6.75
N LEU A 15 -22.86 -8.20 -7.16
CA LEU A 15 -21.42 -8.01 -7.05
C LEU A 15 -20.81 -7.51 -8.35
N THR A 16 -19.92 -6.54 -8.27
CA THR A 16 -19.03 -6.16 -9.37
C THR A 16 -17.78 -7.03 -9.35
N ILE A 17 -17.47 -7.61 -10.50
CA ILE A 17 -16.39 -8.57 -10.72
C ILE A 17 -15.16 -7.82 -11.21
N SER A 18 -14.02 -7.98 -10.55
CA SER A 18 -12.72 -7.84 -11.21
C SER A 18 -11.96 -9.16 -11.04
N SER A 19 -11.77 -9.88 -12.16
CA SER A 19 -11.06 -11.15 -12.16
C SER A 19 -9.58 -10.92 -12.43
N VAL A 20 -8.69 -11.41 -11.56
CA VAL A 20 -7.27 -11.57 -11.91
C VAL A 20 -6.81 -12.95 -11.44
N ASN A 21 -6.32 -13.77 -12.37
CA ASN A 21 -5.65 -15.06 -12.12
C ASN A 21 -6.40 -16.07 -11.22
N GLY A 22 -7.72 -16.22 -11.39
CA GLY A 22 -8.49 -17.26 -10.69
C GLY A 22 -8.67 -17.03 -9.17
N LEU A 23 -8.34 -15.83 -8.68
CA LEU A 23 -8.65 -15.37 -7.32
C LEU A 23 -9.82 -14.37 -7.38
N ASN A 24 -11.00 -14.80 -6.94
CA ASN A 24 -12.13 -13.91 -6.67
C ASN A 24 -12.03 -13.42 -5.22
N MET A 25 -11.10 -12.49 -4.94
CA MET A 25 -11.11 -11.81 -3.64
C MET A 25 -12.06 -10.63 -3.71
N ARG A 26 -13.24 -10.82 -3.13
CA ARG A 26 -14.29 -9.81 -2.97
C ARG A 26 -13.95 -9.00 -1.72
N SER A 27 -13.91 -7.67 -1.81
CA SER A 27 -13.89 -6.84 -0.61
C SER A 27 -15.22 -7.00 0.13
N LEU A 28 -15.19 -7.03 1.46
CA LEU A 28 -16.39 -6.98 2.30
C LEU A 28 -17.02 -5.58 2.16
N GLN A 29 -17.80 -5.35 1.10
CA GLN A 29 -18.55 -4.12 0.92
C GLN A 29 -19.93 -4.25 1.58
N PHE A 30 -20.15 -3.48 2.64
CA PHE A 30 -21.45 -3.31 3.24
C PHE A 30 -22.19 -2.21 2.47
N LEU A 31 -23.28 -2.56 1.77
CA LEU A 31 -23.99 -1.71 0.79
C LEU A 31 -24.70 -0.46 1.37
N LYS A 32 -24.51 -0.12 2.64
CA LYS A 32 -25.05 1.11 3.23
C LYS A 32 -24.17 1.58 4.38
N SER A 33 -24.03 2.91 4.53
CA SER A 33 -23.70 3.48 5.84
C SER A 33 -24.67 2.87 6.85
N PRO A 34 -24.22 2.20 7.91
CA PRO A 34 -25.12 1.97 9.02
C PRO A 34 -25.58 3.35 9.46
N ASP A 35 -26.88 3.57 9.40
CA ASP A 35 -27.49 4.61 10.20
C ASP A 35 -27.11 4.25 11.64
N LEU A 36 -26.28 5.08 12.28
CA LEU A 36 -25.78 4.87 13.64
C LEU A 36 -26.92 4.79 14.67
N SER A 37 -28.17 5.03 14.25
CA SER A 37 -29.37 4.85 15.08
C SER A 37 -29.90 3.41 15.16
N CYS A 38 -29.33 2.42 14.45
CA CYS A 38 -29.71 1.02 14.61
C CYS A 38 -28.55 0.05 14.27
N ILE A 39 -27.57 -0.08 15.17
CA ILE A 39 -26.85 -1.35 15.28
C ILE A 39 -27.49 -2.13 16.42
N ILE A 40 -28.31 -3.08 16.00
CA ILE A 40 -28.87 -4.15 16.81
C ILE A 40 -27.68 -4.84 17.49
N ASN A 41 -27.65 -4.78 18.82
CA ASN A 41 -27.09 -5.86 19.62
C ASN A 41 -27.93 -7.10 19.31
N PRO A 42 -27.30 -8.20 18.89
CA PRO A 42 -27.77 -9.44 19.46
C PRO A 42 -26.59 -10.31 19.88
N TYR A 43 -26.77 -10.91 21.06
CA TYR A 43 -26.29 -12.24 21.47
C TYR A 43 -25.33 -12.26 22.66
N SER A 44 -25.95 -12.31 23.84
CA SER A 44 -25.42 -12.97 25.02
C SER A 44 -25.37 -14.48 24.79
N GLY A 45 -24.22 -15.05 24.41
CA GLY A 45 -24.09 -16.51 24.36
C GLY A 45 -22.85 -17.06 23.66
N SER A 46 -22.01 -17.75 24.45
CA SER A 46 -20.87 -18.60 24.07
C SER A 46 -19.56 -17.91 23.64
N ALA A 47 -18.45 -18.53 24.08
CA ALA A 47 -17.09 -17.97 24.10
C ALA A 47 -16.37 -17.93 22.74
N ASN A 48 -16.92 -18.56 21.71
CA ASN A 48 -16.38 -18.56 20.36
C ASN A 48 -17.53 -18.51 19.34
N GLN A 49 -17.45 -17.63 18.35
CA GLN A 49 -18.45 -17.54 17.27
C GLN A 49 -17.77 -17.71 15.92
N GLU A 50 -18.27 -18.60 15.07
CA GLU A 50 -17.78 -18.80 13.70
C GLU A 50 -18.81 -18.26 12.69
N PHE A 51 -18.40 -17.30 11.87
CA PHE A 51 -19.16 -16.74 10.76
C PHE A 51 -18.61 -17.33 9.46
N ARG A 52 -19.47 -17.99 8.67
CA ARG A 52 -19.10 -18.50 7.34
C ARG A 52 -19.54 -17.52 6.27
N ILE A 53 -18.59 -17.05 5.47
CA ILE A 53 -18.88 -16.27 4.26
C ILE A 53 -19.30 -17.28 3.20
N THR A 54 -20.57 -17.23 2.77
CA THR A 54 -21.24 -18.29 1.98
C THR A 54 -20.92 -18.29 0.48
N ASP A 55 -19.83 -17.65 0.09
CA ASP A 55 -19.37 -17.63 -1.29
C ASP A 55 -18.01 -18.34 -1.34
N GLY A 56 -17.99 -19.53 -1.94
CA GLY A 56 -17.04 -20.64 -1.72
C GLY A 56 -15.56 -20.42 -2.08
N SER A 57 -15.00 -19.25 -1.78
CA SER A 57 -13.59 -18.93 -2.01
C SER A 57 -12.93 -18.04 -0.93
N LEU A 58 -13.59 -17.70 0.18
CA LEU A 58 -13.10 -16.72 1.16
C LEU A 58 -13.01 -17.22 2.61
N GLY A 59 -13.41 -18.46 2.90
CA GLY A 59 -13.20 -19.09 4.20
C GLY A 59 -14.12 -18.64 5.35
N SER A 60 -13.67 -18.86 6.59
CA SER A 60 -14.44 -18.62 7.81
C SER A 60 -13.77 -17.61 8.73
N PHE A 61 -14.59 -16.91 9.49
CA PHE A 61 -14.15 -15.88 10.42
C PHE A 61 -14.57 -16.30 11.84
N SER A 62 -13.65 -16.27 12.81
CA SER A 62 -13.96 -16.67 14.18
C SER A 62 -13.49 -15.67 15.24
N ILE A 63 -14.40 -15.35 16.15
CA ILE A 63 -14.17 -14.50 17.32
C ILE A 63 -13.89 -15.36 18.53
N SER A 64 -12.87 -14.99 19.32
CA SER A 64 -12.59 -15.58 20.63
C SER A 64 -12.32 -14.47 21.66
N LYS A 65 -12.80 -14.69 22.89
CA LYS A 65 -12.59 -13.76 24.01
C LYS A 65 -12.10 -14.48 25.27
N PRO A 66 -11.35 -13.80 26.15
CA PRO A 66 -10.95 -14.37 27.43
C PRO A 66 -12.17 -14.64 28.33
N SER A 67 -12.03 -15.61 29.23
CA SER A 67 -13.10 -16.00 30.16
C SER A 67 -13.46 -14.92 31.17
N SER A 68 -12.53 -14.00 31.46
CA SER A 68 -12.73 -12.85 32.36
C SER A 68 -13.69 -11.82 31.77
N GLN A 69 -13.73 -11.69 30.44
CA GLN A 69 -14.49 -10.63 29.79
C GLN A 69 -16.00 -10.91 29.88
N THR A 70 -16.71 -10.08 30.64
CA THR A 70 -18.16 -10.21 30.85
C THR A 70 -18.99 -9.51 29.76
N LYS A 71 -18.42 -8.50 29.09
CA LYS A 71 -19.06 -7.75 27.99
C LYS A 71 -18.74 -8.39 26.63
N ALA A 72 -19.67 -8.31 25.68
CA ALA A 72 -19.49 -8.89 24.36
C ALA A 72 -18.43 -8.11 23.55
N THR A 73 -17.52 -8.84 22.91
CA THR A 73 -16.72 -8.30 21.79
C THR A 73 -17.69 -7.98 20.65
N SER A 74 -17.63 -6.76 20.13
CA SER A 74 -18.50 -6.32 19.04
C SER A 74 -17.66 -6.11 17.79
N ILE A 75 -18.18 -6.60 16.67
CA ILE A 75 -17.66 -6.30 15.35
C ILE A 75 -18.62 -5.39 14.65
N ILE A 76 -18.10 -4.27 14.17
CA ILE A 76 -18.85 -3.30 13.40
C ILE A 76 -18.16 -3.15 12.04
N SER A 77 -18.94 -2.98 10.99
CA SER A 77 -18.41 -2.55 9.71
C SER A 77 -18.13 -1.04 9.75
N GLY A 78 -16.87 -0.64 9.64
CA GLY A 78 -16.49 0.76 9.45
C GLY A 78 -16.40 1.09 7.97
N ASN A 79 -17.11 2.11 7.50
CA ASN A 79 -17.03 2.60 6.12
C ASN A 79 -16.42 4.01 6.12
N TYR A 80 -15.20 4.15 5.59
CA TYR A 80 -14.53 5.44 5.46
C TYR A 80 -14.62 5.93 4.00
N LYS A 81 -15.21 7.11 3.76
CA LYS A 81 -15.45 7.61 2.39
C LYS A 81 -14.14 7.89 1.65
N MET A 82 -14.04 7.42 0.39
CA MET A 82 -12.85 7.50 -0.48
C MET A 82 -13.24 7.74 -1.95
N PRO A 83 -12.42 8.37 -2.82
CA PRO A 83 -11.49 9.41 -2.45
C PRO A 83 -12.29 10.59 -1.87
N SER A 84 -11.91 10.99 -0.66
CA SER A 84 -12.29 12.27 -0.09
C SER A 84 -11.22 13.30 -0.52
N PRO A 85 -11.52 14.61 -0.61
CA PRO A 85 -10.48 15.65 -0.71
C PRO A 85 -9.42 15.50 0.40
N CYS A 86 -9.85 14.93 1.52
CA CYS A 86 -9.06 14.57 2.66
C CYS A 86 -8.37 13.21 2.51
N ILE A 87 -8.32 12.48 1.39
CA ILE A 87 -7.56 11.22 1.33
C ILE A 87 -6.86 11.12 -0.02
N ASN A 88 -5.72 11.81 -0.12
CA ASN A 88 -4.86 11.79 -1.31
C ASN A 88 -3.69 10.81 -1.13
N ASN A 89 -4.00 9.56 -0.78
CA ASN A 89 -2.98 8.52 -0.65
C ASN A 89 -3.23 7.39 -1.65
N THR A 90 -2.42 7.37 -2.71
CA THR A 90 -2.50 6.41 -3.81
C THR A 90 -2.38 4.96 -3.33
N GLN A 91 -1.54 4.68 -2.34
CA GLN A 91 -1.34 3.31 -1.83
C GLN A 91 -2.57 2.82 -1.06
N LEU A 92 -3.18 3.72 -0.28
CA LEU A 92 -4.43 3.45 0.44
C LEU A 92 -5.61 3.25 -0.54
N ALA A 93 -5.71 4.09 -1.57
CA ALA A 93 -6.70 3.93 -2.64
C ALA A 93 -6.50 2.60 -3.40
N GLN A 94 -5.26 2.24 -3.74
CA GLN A 94 -4.93 0.96 -4.39
C GLN A 94 -5.28 -0.25 -3.53
N PHE A 95 -5.06 -0.18 -2.21
CA PHE A 95 -5.41 -1.25 -1.28
C PHE A 95 -6.92 -1.56 -1.32
N PHE A 96 -7.77 -0.53 -1.41
CA PHE A 96 -9.22 -0.68 -1.54
C PHE A 96 -9.73 -0.81 -2.98
N GLY A 97 -8.83 -0.87 -3.98
CA GLY A 97 -9.19 -0.99 -5.39
C GLY A 97 -9.91 0.24 -5.96
N LEU A 98 -9.63 1.43 -5.43
CA LEU A 98 -10.27 2.69 -5.82
C LEU A 98 -9.44 3.44 -6.85
N SER A 99 -10.11 4.12 -7.79
CA SER A 99 -9.50 5.00 -8.79
C SER A 99 -9.96 6.44 -8.60
N SER A 100 -9.20 7.42 -9.11
CA SER A 100 -9.49 8.86 -8.96
C SER A 100 -10.88 9.30 -9.46
N GLY A 101 -11.53 8.49 -10.30
CA GLY A 101 -12.89 8.74 -10.79
C GLY A 101 -14.00 7.95 -10.10
N ASN A 102 -13.69 7.02 -9.17
CA ASN A 102 -14.68 6.14 -8.56
C ASN A 102 -14.72 6.33 -7.04
N GLN A 103 -15.70 7.10 -6.56
CA GLN A 103 -15.94 7.29 -5.13
C GLN A 103 -16.49 5.99 -4.52
N GLY A 104 -15.74 5.42 -3.57
CA GLY A 104 -16.10 4.24 -2.78
C GLY A 104 -15.94 4.45 -1.28
N PHE A 105 -16.01 3.36 -0.52
CA PHE A 105 -15.73 3.37 0.91
C PHE A 105 -14.61 2.35 1.18
N ALA A 106 -13.67 2.73 2.04
CA ALA A 106 -12.78 1.80 2.71
C ALA A 106 -13.60 1.06 3.78
N SER A 107 -14.04 -0.14 3.44
CA SER A 107 -14.76 -1.03 4.36
C SER A 107 -13.74 -1.81 5.18
N MET A 108 -13.81 -1.68 6.50
CA MET A 108 -12.92 -2.32 7.45
C MET A 108 -13.71 -3.02 8.56
N VAL A 109 -13.11 -4.04 9.13
CA VAL A 109 -13.60 -4.69 10.35
C VAL A 109 -13.13 -3.85 11.53
N GLN A 110 -14.06 -3.38 12.34
CA GLN A 110 -13.77 -2.70 13.59
C GLN A 110 -13.85 -3.69 14.74
N HIS A 111 -12.80 -3.71 15.56
CA HIS A 111 -12.63 -4.63 16.68
C HIS A 111 -12.57 -3.84 17.98
N PHE A 112 -13.62 -3.99 18.77
CA PHE A 112 -13.72 -3.38 20.10
C PHE A 112 -13.24 -4.34 21.19
N ASN A 113 -12.44 -3.85 22.13
CA ASN A 113 -12.06 -4.58 23.32
C ASN A 113 -12.23 -3.72 24.58
N CYS A 114 -12.71 -4.33 25.66
CA CYS A 114 -12.87 -3.65 26.94
C CYS A 114 -11.52 -3.48 27.64
N ARG A 115 -11.32 -2.29 28.22
CA ARG A 115 -10.16 -1.96 29.05
C ARG A 115 -9.88 -3.03 30.11
N GLY A 116 -8.65 -3.54 30.12
CA GLY A 116 -8.14 -4.37 31.21
C GLY A 116 -8.63 -5.82 31.23
N GLU A 117 -9.34 -6.28 30.18
CA GLU A 117 -9.87 -7.64 30.09
C GLU A 117 -8.92 -8.62 29.36
N GLY A 118 -7.70 -8.18 29.02
CA GLY A 118 -6.75 -8.94 28.21
C GLY A 118 -7.11 -8.93 26.72
N PRO A 119 -6.32 -9.62 25.87
CA PRO A 119 -6.53 -9.56 24.43
C PRO A 119 -7.76 -10.37 23.99
N THR A 120 -8.57 -9.78 23.10
CA THR A 120 -9.57 -10.51 22.30
C THR A 120 -8.98 -10.83 20.94
N CYS A 121 -9.23 -12.03 20.42
CA CYS A 121 -8.57 -12.50 19.21
C CYS A 121 -9.57 -12.86 18.11
N GLU A 122 -9.26 -12.40 16.91
CA GLU A 122 -10.10 -12.50 15.71
C GLU A 122 -9.31 -13.20 14.63
N THR A 123 -9.84 -14.31 14.12
CA THR A 123 -9.13 -15.15 13.14
C THR A 123 -9.85 -15.21 11.82
N PHE A 124 -9.15 -14.82 10.77
CA PHE A 124 -9.52 -15.03 9.38
C PHE A 124 -8.90 -16.34 8.90
N LYS A 125 -9.73 -17.32 8.58
CA LYS A 125 -9.32 -18.57 7.95
C LYS A 125 -9.67 -18.50 6.48
N LEU A 126 -8.69 -18.68 5.60
CA LEU A 126 -8.89 -18.79 4.16
C LEU A 126 -9.14 -20.25 3.79
N ASP A 127 -9.97 -20.50 2.79
CA ASP A 127 -10.30 -21.88 2.33
C ASP A 127 -9.07 -22.67 1.84
N ARG A 128 -8.00 -21.96 1.47
CA ARG A 128 -6.74 -22.53 1.00
C ARG A 128 -5.57 -21.57 1.27
N PRO A 129 -4.33 -22.09 1.42
CA PRO A 129 -3.13 -21.28 1.44
C PRO A 129 -3.06 -20.34 0.22
N THR A 130 -3.01 -19.04 0.49
CA THR A 130 -3.13 -17.98 -0.51
C THR A 130 -1.91 -17.07 -0.44
N ALA A 131 -1.23 -16.88 -1.58
CA ALA A 131 -0.10 -15.95 -1.69
C ALA A 131 -0.60 -14.53 -2.00
N GLY A 132 0.23 -13.53 -1.70
CA GLY A 132 -0.05 -12.14 -2.06
C GLY A 132 -1.22 -11.56 -1.29
N VAL A 133 -1.31 -11.85 0.00
CA VAL A 133 -2.29 -11.26 0.92
C VAL A 133 -1.72 -10.00 1.53
N CYS A 134 -2.52 -8.94 1.56
CA CYS A 134 -2.17 -7.69 2.23
C CYS A 134 -3.15 -7.44 3.38
N ILE A 135 -2.62 -6.84 4.43
CA ILE A 135 -3.42 -6.34 5.55
C ILE A 135 -3.24 -4.84 5.67
N LEU A 136 -4.30 -4.18 6.09
CA LEU A 136 -4.27 -2.82 6.58
C LEU A 136 -4.75 -2.85 8.02
N VAL A 137 -4.03 -2.15 8.88
CA VAL A 137 -4.41 -1.89 10.27
C VAL A 137 -4.53 -0.38 10.44
N ALA A 138 -5.55 0.07 11.16
CA ALA A 138 -5.84 1.47 11.41
C ALA A 138 -6.37 1.70 12.84
N ASN A 139 -6.35 2.97 13.25
CA ASN A 139 -6.79 3.43 14.57
C ASN A 139 -6.00 2.77 15.72
N VAL A 140 -4.68 2.67 15.61
CA VAL A 140 -3.86 2.15 16.72
C VAL A 140 -3.32 3.35 17.50
N ASP A 141 -3.83 3.53 18.72
CA ASP A 141 -3.42 4.62 19.61
C ASP A 141 -2.42 4.17 20.70
N ALA A 142 -2.00 5.10 21.58
CA ALA A 142 -1.00 4.82 22.61
C ALA A 142 -1.39 3.81 23.67
N ASP A 143 -2.70 3.63 23.88
CA ASP A 143 -3.23 2.73 24.88
C ASP A 143 -3.59 1.37 24.24
N ASP A 144 -3.34 1.20 22.95
CA ASP A 144 -3.68 0.01 22.20
C ASP A 144 -2.46 -0.86 21.91
N LYS A 145 -2.66 -2.18 22.03
CA LYS A 145 -1.70 -3.19 21.62
C LYS A 145 -2.38 -4.22 20.73
N LEU A 146 -1.93 -4.28 19.49
CA LEU A 146 -2.42 -5.26 18.51
C LEU A 146 -1.31 -6.24 18.16
N ILE A 147 -1.58 -7.52 18.33
CA ILE A 147 -0.68 -8.61 17.95
C ILE A 147 -1.28 -9.30 16.73
N VAL A 148 -0.53 -9.35 15.63
CA VAL A 148 -0.93 -10.07 14.42
C VAL A 148 -0.06 -11.30 14.25
N GLN A 149 -0.72 -12.44 14.01
CA GLN A 149 -0.10 -13.73 13.76
C GLN A 149 -0.60 -14.29 12.44
N SER A 150 0.22 -15.13 11.80
CA SER A 150 -0.22 -15.86 10.61
C SER A 150 0.37 -17.25 10.53
N SER A 151 -0.33 -18.13 9.81
CA SER A 151 0.16 -19.47 9.51
C SER A 151 -0.20 -19.91 8.09
N SER A 152 0.50 -20.94 7.63
CA SER A 152 0.24 -21.66 6.39
C SER A 152 0.20 -23.15 6.70
N MET A 153 -0.92 -23.81 6.47
CA MET A 153 -1.11 -25.24 6.75
C MET A 153 -0.75 -25.60 8.20
N GLY A 154 -1.10 -24.71 9.14
CA GLY A 154 -0.79 -24.86 10.57
C GLY A 154 0.65 -24.54 10.97
N VAL A 155 1.53 -24.18 10.04
CA VAL A 155 2.90 -23.73 10.34
C VAL A 155 2.93 -22.22 10.46
N ALA A 156 3.38 -21.71 11.62
CA ALA A 156 3.51 -20.27 11.84
C ALA A 156 4.48 -19.63 10.82
N ILE A 157 4.07 -18.53 10.21
CA ILE A 157 4.90 -17.76 9.29
C ILE A 157 5.67 -16.72 10.12
N PRO A 158 6.98 -16.55 9.91
CA PRO A 158 7.72 -15.47 10.55
C PRO A 158 7.29 -14.10 10.04
N GLN A 159 6.88 -13.22 10.97
CA GLN A 159 6.42 -11.86 10.63
C GLN A 159 7.58 -10.94 10.21
N THR A 160 8.83 -11.36 10.44
CA THR A 160 10.03 -10.75 9.84
C THR A 160 10.09 -10.87 8.32
N LYS A 161 9.32 -11.79 7.72
CA LYS A 161 9.20 -11.93 6.26
C LYS A 161 8.14 -11.02 5.66
N TRP A 162 7.40 -10.27 6.46
CA TRP A 162 6.37 -9.37 5.94
C TRP A 162 7.02 -8.09 5.43
N ASN A 163 6.57 -7.64 4.27
CA ASN A 163 7.02 -6.37 3.70
C ASN A 163 6.11 -5.26 4.22
N PHE A 164 6.69 -4.28 4.89
CA PHE A 164 6.04 -3.00 5.11
C PHE A 164 5.79 -2.32 3.74
N VAL A 165 4.57 -1.86 3.50
CA VAL A 165 4.18 -1.20 2.25
C VAL A 165 4.11 0.31 2.45
N SER A 166 3.30 0.75 3.42
CA SER A 166 3.09 2.16 3.70
C SER A 166 2.44 2.38 5.06
N GLN A 167 2.51 3.62 5.55
CA GLN A 167 1.75 4.09 6.70
C GLN A 167 1.38 5.55 6.51
N GLY A 168 0.41 6.02 7.28
CA GLY A 168 0.02 7.44 7.25
C GLY A 168 -1.23 7.69 8.07
N ILE A 169 -1.91 8.77 7.74
CA ILE A 169 -3.22 9.16 8.27
C ILE A 169 -4.24 9.15 7.14
N PHE A 170 -5.52 8.94 7.47
CA PHE A 170 -6.57 9.03 6.46
C PHE A 170 -6.68 10.48 5.97
N ASP A 171 -6.78 11.46 6.86
CA ASP A 171 -6.91 12.90 6.53
C ASP A 171 -5.58 13.67 6.53
N PRO A 172 -4.96 14.01 5.38
CA PRO A 172 -3.72 14.80 5.37
C PRO A 172 -3.94 16.26 5.78
N SER A 173 -5.19 16.73 5.88
CA SER A 173 -5.54 18.05 6.40
C SER A 173 -5.86 18.06 7.91
N GLY A 174 -6.06 16.87 8.49
CA GLY A 174 -6.30 16.69 9.91
C GLY A 174 -5.02 16.77 10.74
N PRO A 175 -5.13 16.88 12.08
CA PRO A 175 -3.96 16.81 12.96
C PRO A 175 -3.21 15.48 12.74
N ASN A 176 -1.88 15.55 12.69
CA ASN A 176 -1.02 14.38 12.50
C ASN A 176 -1.11 13.48 13.73
N CYS A 177 -1.69 12.29 13.57
CA CYS A 177 -1.48 11.23 14.55
C CYS A 177 -0.08 10.66 14.40
N ALA A 178 0.49 10.22 15.51
CA ALA A 178 1.75 9.52 15.46
C ALA A 178 1.61 8.25 14.58
N PRO A 179 2.65 7.91 13.80
CA PRO A 179 2.68 6.67 13.03
C PRO A 179 2.51 5.45 13.95
N ILE A 180 2.02 4.35 13.37
CA ILE A 180 1.92 3.07 14.10
C ILE A 180 3.33 2.50 14.22
N ASP A 181 3.80 2.32 15.45
CA ASP A 181 5.04 1.61 15.70
C ASP A 181 4.82 0.12 15.51
N SER A 182 5.78 -0.51 14.85
CA SER A 182 5.70 -1.93 14.55
C SER A 182 6.97 -2.67 14.91
N LYS A 183 6.80 -3.84 15.52
CA LYS A 183 7.88 -4.75 15.87
C LYS A 183 7.56 -6.15 15.36
N ALA A 184 8.26 -6.56 14.31
CA ALA A 184 8.18 -7.92 13.79
C ALA A 184 9.08 -8.88 14.59
N THR A 185 8.57 -10.07 14.85
CA THR A 185 9.28 -11.20 15.46
C THR A 185 9.03 -12.46 14.64
N THR A 186 9.62 -13.59 15.05
CA THR A 186 9.39 -14.88 14.39
C THR A 186 7.96 -15.41 14.51
N SER A 187 7.16 -14.86 15.43
CA SER A 187 5.81 -15.37 15.72
C SER A 187 4.75 -14.28 15.59
N ASN A 188 5.11 -13.03 15.85
CA ASN A 188 4.18 -11.91 16.04
C ASN A 188 4.64 -10.68 15.27
N LEU A 189 3.68 -9.96 14.69
CA LEU A 189 3.81 -8.54 14.39
C LEU A 189 3.10 -7.79 15.51
N ILE A 190 3.84 -7.00 16.29
CA ILE A 190 3.28 -6.21 17.38
C ILE A 190 3.14 -4.78 16.89
N LEU A 191 1.93 -4.24 16.99
CA LEU A 191 1.57 -2.89 16.59
C LEU A 191 1.10 -2.11 17.82
N GLY A 192 1.55 -0.86 17.93
CA GLY A 192 1.18 0.08 18.98
C GLY A 192 1.50 1.51 18.55
N CYS A 193 1.34 2.47 19.45
CA CYS A 193 1.67 3.87 19.21
C CYS A 193 2.17 4.53 20.50
N TYR A 194 2.83 5.69 20.43
CA TYR A 194 3.26 6.47 21.60
C TYR A 194 2.42 7.74 21.86
N SER A 195 1.41 8.03 21.03
CA SER A 195 0.57 9.23 21.17
C SER A 195 -0.88 8.92 21.52
N LYS A 196 -1.44 9.64 22.50
CA LYS A 196 -2.84 9.53 22.94
C LYS A 196 -3.82 9.97 21.87
N ASP A 197 -5.03 9.39 21.93
CA ASP A 197 -6.29 9.78 21.29
C ASP A 197 -6.16 10.81 20.16
N CYS A 198 -6.36 10.36 18.93
CA CYS A 198 -6.22 11.23 17.78
C CYS A 198 -7.41 11.10 16.84
N ALA A 199 -8.00 12.25 16.49
CA ALA A 199 -9.24 12.34 15.72
C ALA A 199 -9.11 11.86 14.26
N ASN A 200 -7.87 11.70 13.77
CA ASN A 200 -7.58 11.40 12.37
C ASN A 200 -6.84 10.08 12.21
N PRO A 201 -7.54 8.96 12.09
CA PRO A 201 -6.93 7.65 12.30
C PRO A 201 -5.64 7.42 11.50
N ASN A 202 -4.63 6.86 12.18
CA ASN A 202 -3.43 6.38 11.52
C ASN A 202 -3.71 5.02 10.86
N TYR A 203 -2.86 4.63 9.91
CA TYR A 203 -2.91 3.30 9.32
C TYR A 203 -1.51 2.79 8.97
N SER A 204 -1.39 1.48 8.81
CA SER A 204 -0.21 0.78 8.27
C SER A 204 -0.63 -0.38 7.39
N ILE A 205 0.06 -0.57 6.28
CA ILE A 205 -0.18 -1.61 5.28
C ILE A 205 1.01 -2.56 5.24
N TYR A 206 0.71 -3.86 5.33
CA TYR A 206 1.71 -4.92 5.26
C TYR A 206 1.35 -5.92 4.16
N ARG A 207 2.38 -6.44 3.49
CA ARG A 207 2.29 -7.49 2.49
C ARG A 207 2.94 -8.76 3.00
N MET A 208 2.19 -9.85 2.95
CA MET A 208 2.71 -11.18 3.26
C MET A 208 3.43 -11.74 2.02
N ASN A 209 4.67 -12.19 2.21
CA ASN A 209 5.50 -12.74 1.14
C ASN A 209 5.30 -14.26 0.93
N ASP A 210 4.88 -14.97 1.98
CA ASP A 210 4.55 -16.40 1.92
C ASP A 210 3.04 -16.59 1.69
N THR A 211 2.64 -17.83 1.36
CA THR A 211 1.22 -18.22 1.37
C THR A 211 0.69 -18.21 2.80
N VAL A 212 -0.53 -17.72 3.01
CA VAL A 212 -1.21 -17.72 4.31
C VAL A 212 -2.56 -18.41 4.21
N ASP A 213 -2.96 -19.14 5.24
CA ASP A 213 -4.31 -19.69 5.37
C ASP A 213 -5.01 -19.26 6.67
N ASN A 214 -4.27 -18.79 7.69
CA ASN A 214 -4.85 -18.19 8.88
C ASN A 214 -4.16 -16.89 9.22
N ILE A 215 -4.95 -15.87 9.56
CA ILE A 215 -4.48 -14.58 10.07
C ILE A 215 -5.25 -14.28 11.35
N THR A 216 -4.54 -14.07 12.45
CA THR A 216 -5.14 -13.79 13.76
C THR A 216 -4.73 -12.41 14.24
N PHE A 217 -5.71 -11.60 14.60
CA PHE A 217 -5.58 -10.27 15.19
C PHE A 217 -5.99 -10.34 16.66
N CYS A 218 -5.03 -10.18 17.58
CA CYS A 218 -5.27 -10.15 19.01
C CYS A 218 -5.13 -8.72 19.52
N TYR A 219 -6.25 -8.10 19.85
CA TYR A 219 -6.32 -6.71 20.28
C TYR A 219 -6.50 -6.63 21.79
N GLU A 220 -5.64 -5.88 22.46
CA GLU A 220 -5.72 -5.49 23.86
C GLU A 220 -5.89 -3.97 23.93
N SER A 221 -7.02 -3.51 24.47
CA SER A 221 -7.25 -2.09 24.71
C SER A 221 -6.92 -1.73 26.15
N HIS A 222 -6.22 -0.61 26.35
CA HIS A 222 -6.05 0.03 27.65
C HIS A 222 -6.88 1.31 27.80
N SER A 223 -7.73 1.63 26.82
CA SER A 223 -8.70 2.73 26.85
C SER A 223 -10.14 2.21 27.01
N GLU A 224 -11.05 3.04 27.53
CA GLU A 224 -12.43 2.61 27.80
C GLU A 224 -13.25 2.38 26.54
N ASN A 225 -12.88 3.04 25.45
CA ASN A 225 -13.59 3.02 24.17
C ASN A 225 -12.67 2.66 22.98
N GLY A 226 -11.55 1.99 23.25
CA GLY A 226 -10.55 1.67 22.23
C GLY A 226 -11.09 0.75 21.14
N MET A 227 -10.68 1.03 19.91
CA MET A 227 -11.12 0.28 18.75
C MET A 227 -10.06 0.33 17.66
N VAL A 228 -9.59 -0.85 17.28
CA VAL A 228 -8.72 -1.00 16.11
C VAL A 228 -9.56 -1.37 14.89
N SER A 229 -9.12 -0.92 13.72
CA SER A 229 -9.72 -1.32 12.45
C SER A 229 -8.72 -2.13 11.64
N TYR A 230 -9.17 -3.18 10.99
CA TYR A 230 -8.33 -3.91 10.03
C TYR A 230 -9.11 -4.38 8.81
N ALA A 231 -8.37 -4.51 7.71
CA ALA A 231 -8.87 -5.07 6.47
C ALA A 231 -7.86 -6.09 5.94
N VAL A 232 -8.39 -7.18 5.40
CA VAL A 232 -7.62 -8.24 4.72
C VAL A 232 -8.11 -8.29 3.29
N THR A 233 -7.18 -8.25 2.34
CA THR A 233 -7.51 -8.32 0.92
C THR A 233 -6.39 -9.04 0.19
N ALA A 234 -6.65 -9.39 -1.07
CA ALA A 234 -5.56 -9.56 -2.02
C ALA A 234 -4.72 -8.30 -1.91
N CYS A 235 -3.40 -8.46 -1.75
CA CYS A 235 -2.56 -7.37 -2.17
C CYS A 235 -3.05 -6.94 -3.53
N PRO A 236 -3.20 -5.63 -3.79
CA PRO A 236 -3.12 -5.22 -5.16
C PRO A 236 -1.82 -5.89 -5.62
N VAL A 237 -1.95 -6.92 -6.46
CA VAL A 237 -0.95 -7.15 -7.47
C VAL A 237 -0.71 -5.73 -7.92
N SER A 238 0.53 -5.25 -7.79
CA SER A 238 0.92 -4.16 -8.68
C SER A 238 0.46 -4.71 -10.00
N GLN A 239 -0.72 -4.24 -10.46
CA GLN A 239 -1.32 -4.76 -11.67
C GLN A 239 -0.14 -4.59 -12.57
N ARG A 240 0.38 -5.68 -13.15
CA ARG A 240 1.33 -5.57 -14.23
C ARG A 240 0.67 -4.50 -15.07
N PRO A 241 1.18 -3.24 -15.06
CA PRO A 241 0.30 -2.11 -15.29
C PRO A 241 -0.30 -2.44 -16.62
N THR A 242 -1.61 -2.70 -16.67
CA THR A 242 -2.24 -2.95 -17.94
C THR A 242 -1.93 -1.64 -18.63
N PRO A 243 -1.02 -1.63 -19.63
CA PRO A 243 -0.64 -0.38 -20.23
C PRO A 243 -1.98 0.22 -20.63
N VAL A 244 -2.32 1.39 -20.10
CA VAL A 244 -3.51 2.08 -20.61
C VAL A 244 -3.17 2.21 -22.08
N VAL A 245 -3.86 1.44 -22.93
CA VAL A 245 -3.47 1.28 -24.32
C VAL A 245 -3.46 2.69 -24.92
N GLY A 246 -2.27 3.15 -25.31
CA GLY A 246 -2.05 4.51 -25.82
C GLY A 246 -1.37 5.51 -24.88
N VAL A 247 -1.16 5.22 -23.59
CA VAL A 247 -0.41 6.13 -22.68
C VAL A 247 1.07 5.77 -22.69
N LYS A 248 1.87 6.66 -23.29
CA LYS A 248 3.32 6.60 -23.31
C LYS A 248 3.91 7.47 -22.20
N TYR A 249 4.99 7.00 -21.59
CA TYR A 249 5.66 7.63 -20.46
C TYR A 249 7.10 8.05 -20.80
N ALA A 250 7.63 9.02 -20.06
CA ALA A 250 9.03 9.38 -20.05
C ALA A 250 9.63 9.28 -18.64
N VAL A 251 10.95 9.11 -18.58
CA VAL A 251 11.76 9.22 -17.36
C VAL A 251 12.89 10.19 -17.62
N SER A 252 13.12 11.14 -16.73
CA SER A 252 14.26 12.06 -16.81
C SER A 252 14.96 12.27 -15.48
N GLY A 253 16.19 12.78 -15.57
CA GLY A 253 16.99 13.14 -14.42
C GLY A 253 18.30 13.81 -14.83
N ILE A 254 19.14 14.07 -13.83
CA ILE A 254 20.43 14.74 -13.97
C ILE A 254 21.53 13.86 -13.36
N ALA A 255 22.64 13.70 -14.06
CA ALA A 255 23.89 13.23 -13.50
C ALA A 255 24.72 14.42 -13.04
N PHE A 256 25.22 14.40 -11.80
CA PHE A 256 25.97 15.52 -11.23
C PHE A 256 27.09 15.05 -10.30
N ARG A 257 28.11 15.91 -10.16
CA ARG A 257 29.11 15.84 -9.10
C ARG A 257 28.70 16.78 -7.99
N ASP A 258 28.44 16.18 -6.84
CA ASP A 258 28.04 16.83 -5.61
C ASP A 258 29.29 17.33 -4.85
N LEU A 259 29.52 18.64 -4.89
CA LEU A 259 30.72 19.26 -4.34
C LEU A 259 30.59 19.55 -2.84
N ASN A 260 29.36 19.76 -2.35
CA ASN A 260 29.11 20.01 -0.93
C ASN A 260 28.72 18.74 -0.15
N LYS A 261 28.57 17.61 -0.85
CA LYS A 261 28.29 16.26 -0.34
C LYS A 261 26.94 16.15 0.37
N ASN A 262 25.97 16.98 -0.01
CA ASN A 262 24.66 17.00 0.64
C ASN A 262 23.62 16.06 -0.03
N GLY A 263 23.97 15.47 -1.17
CA GLY A 263 23.12 14.55 -1.94
C GLY A 263 22.04 15.23 -2.79
N ILE A 264 22.09 16.55 -2.94
CA ILE A 264 21.12 17.40 -3.63
C ILE A 264 21.86 18.12 -4.75
N TYR A 265 21.30 18.17 -5.96
CA TYR A 265 21.87 18.97 -7.03
C TYR A 265 21.61 20.47 -6.82
N ASP A 266 22.61 21.17 -6.29
CA ASP A 266 22.59 22.59 -6.01
C ASP A 266 23.13 23.41 -7.20
N ILE A 267 22.23 24.09 -7.91
CA ILE A 267 22.59 24.91 -9.07
C ILE A 267 23.58 26.00 -8.67
N GLY A 268 24.71 26.06 -9.37
CA GLY A 268 25.78 27.04 -9.11
C GLY A 268 26.78 26.59 -8.05
N VAL A 269 26.50 25.50 -7.34
CA VAL A 269 27.46 24.85 -6.44
C VAL A 269 27.98 23.57 -7.09
N ASP A 270 27.09 22.70 -7.56
CA ASP A 270 27.43 21.39 -8.11
C ASP A 270 27.71 21.42 -9.60
N MET A 271 28.45 20.42 -10.07
CA MET A 271 28.83 20.31 -11.47
C MET A 271 27.95 19.28 -12.19
N PRO A 272 27.22 19.67 -13.25
CA PRO A 272 26.56 18.68 -14.11
C PRO A 272 27.59 17.79 -14.81
N LEU A 273 27.24 16.52 -15.03
CA LEU A 273 28.13 15.54 -15.66
C LEU A 273 27.65 15.19 -17.07
N PRO A 274 28.26 15.76 -18.13
CA PRO A 274 27.96 15.38 -19.51
C PRO A 274 28.61 14.05 -19.91
N ASN A 275 28.09 13.46 -20.98
CA ASN A 275 28.60 12.24 -21.61
C ASN A 275 28.58 11.00 -20.70
N ILE A 276 27.68 10.95 -19.73
CA ILE A 276 27.40 9.75 -18.94
C ILE A 276 26.40 8.91 -19.71
N ARG A 277 26.75 7.63 -19.95
CA ARG A 277 25.80 6.66 -20.51
C ARG A 277 24.83 6.23 -19.40
N VAL A 278 23.55 6.33 -19.70
CA VAL A 278 22.44 6.00 -18.82
C VAL A 278 21.60 4.94 -19.51
N ASN A 279 21.28 3.85 -18.80
CA ASN A 279 20.45 2.77 -19.30
C ASN A 279 19.18 2.64 -18.45
N ILE A 280 18.08 2.25 -19.06
CA ILE A 280 16.86 1.88 -18.35
C ILE A 280 16.67 0.36 -18.40
N ILE A 281 16.33 -0.25 -17.26
CA ILE A 281 16.16 -1.69 -17.12
C ILE A 281 14.74 -1.98 -16.68
N ASN A 282 14.09 -2.94 -17.33
CA ASN A 282 12.78 -3.43 -16.93
C ASN A 282 12.94 -4.45 -15.80
N GLU A 283 12.42 -4.12 -14.62
CA GLU A 283 12.62 -4.92 -13.40
C GLU A 283 11.87 -6.25 -13.40
N ASN A 284 10.91 -6.45 -14.30
CA ASN A 284 10.23 -7.74 -14.44
C ASN A 284 11.04 -8.73 -15.26
N THR A 285 11.91 -8.24 -16.16
CA THR A 285 12.69 -9.08 -17.09
C THR A 285 14.20 -9.04 -16.82
N GLY A 286 14.68 -8.02 -16.11
CA GLY A 286 16.11 -7.75 -15.93
C GLY A 286 16.81 -7.25 -17.20
N GLN A 287 16.08 -6.93 -18.27
CA GLN A 287 16.63 -6.54 -19.57
C GLN A 287 16.27 -5.10 -19.95
N VAL A 288 16.95 -4.56 -20.96
CA VAL A 288 16.56 -3.31 -21.63
C VAL A 288 15.13 -3.48 -22.20
N PRO A 289 14.19 -2.57 -21.87
CA PRO A 289 12.82 -2.66 -22.32
C PRO A 289 12.66 -2.40 -23.82
N PHE A 290 11.52 -2.81 -24.35
CA PHE A 290 10.97 -2.29 -25.59
C PHE A 290 10.18 -1.00 -25.31
N ASP A 291 10.25 -0.04 -26.21
CA ASP A 291 9.41 1.15 -26.22
C ASP A 291 8.01 0.85 -26.79
N ALA A 292 7.18 1.88 -26.89
CA ALA A 292 5.82 1.79 -27.43
C ALA A 292 5.76 1.56 -28.95
N PHE A 293 6.89 1.63 -29.65
CA PHE A 293 7.03 1.32 -31.08
C PHE A 293 7.63 -0.07 -31.30
N ASN A 294 7.85 -0.83 -30.22
CA ASN A 294 8.40 -2.18 -30.22
C ASN A 294 9.89 -2.25 -30.58
N ASP A 295 10.62 -1.14 -30.39
CA ASP A 295 12.07 -1.07 -30.52
C ASP A 295 12.75 -1.12 -29.14
N ARG A 296 13.98 -1.65 -29.05
CA ARG A 296 14.73 -1.63 -27.79
C ARG A 296 15.09 -0.19 -27.44
N VAL A 297 14.82 0.21 -26.19
CA VAL A 297 15.16 1.56 -25.73
C VAL A 297 16.67 1.75 -25.76
N ALA A 298 17.14 2.71 -26.56
CA ALA A 298 18.54 3.06 -26.64
C ALA A 298 19.03 3.70 -25.32
N PRO A 299 20.32 3.54 -24.95
CA PRO A 299 20.90 4.27 -23.83
C PRO A 299 20.84 5.78 -24.08
N ALA A 300 20.52 6.54 -23.03
CA ALA A 300 20.60 8.00 -23.08
C ALA A 300 22.03 8.45 -22.74
N ILE A 301 22.48 9.53 -23.37
CA ILE A 301 23.75 10.19 -23.04
C ILE A 301 23.44 11.53 -22.41
N THR A 302 23.96 11.79 -21.21
CA THR A 302 23.72 13.07 -20.54
C THR A 302 24.31 14.23 -21.34
N ASN A 303 23.54 15.31 -21.49
CA ASN A 303 23.98 16.49 -22.24
C ASN A 303 24.91 17.39 -21.40
N SER A 304 25.26 18.58 -21.92
CA SER A 304 26.12 19.57 -21.23
C SER A 304 25.61 20.01 -19.85
N TYR A 305 24.32 19.84 -19.58
CA TYR A 305 23.69 20.15 -18.30
C TYR A 305 23.50 18.89 -17.42
N GLY A 306 24.11 17.77 -17.80
CA GLY A 306 23.99 16.50 -17.09
C GLY A 306 22.63 15.83 -17.26
N TYR A 307 21.73 16.39 -18.09
CA TYR A 307 20.36 15.94 -18.24
C TYR A 307 20.27 14.75 -19.21
N TYR A 308 19.43 13.78 -18.88
CA TYR A 308 19.04 12.67 -19.76
C TYR A 308 17.52 12.47 -19.75
N ILE A 309 17.00 11.82 -20.79
CA ILE A 309 15.60 11.42 -20.88
C ILE A 309 15.45 10.12 -21.66
N PHE A 310 14.55 9.26 -21.19
CA PHE A 310 13.96 8.15 -21.95
C PHE A 310 12.51 8.49 -22.26
N GLN A 311 12.06 8.21 -23.47
CA GLN A 311 10.71 8.57 -23.95
C GLN A 311 10.03 7.34 -24.57
N ALA A 312 8.75 7.47 -24.91
CA ALA A 312 7.94 6.40 -25.51
C ALA A 312 7.91 5.10 -24.68
N LEU A 313 8.08 5.18 -23.36
CA LEU A 313 8.10 4.01 -22.48
C LEU A 313 6.68 3.51 -22.23
N LEU A 314 6.54 2.19 -22.20
CA LEU A 314 5.32 1.55 -21.72
C LEU A 314 5.26 1.58 -20.19
N GLY A 315 4.06 1.58 -19.62
CA GLY A 315 3.87 1.46 -18.18
C GLY A 315 4.53 0.17 -17.65
N GLY A 316 5.19 0.26 -16.49
CA GLY A 316 5.99 -0.86 -15.98
C GLY A 316 6.89 -0.50 -14.82
N TRP A 317 7.57 -1.50 -14.29
CA TRP A 317 8.58 -1.32 -13.25
C TRP A 317 9.97 -1.21 -13.87
N TYR A 318 10.73 -0.20 -13.45
CA TYR A 318 12.03 0.13 -14.01
C TYR A 318 13.05 0.51 -12.94
N THR A 319 14.32 0.38 -13.31
CA THR A 319 15.46 1.09 -12.69
C THR A 319 16.23 1.83 -13.77
N VAL A 320 16.94 2.88 -13.38
CA VAL A 320 17.92 3.56 -14.23
C VAL A 320 19.32 3.23 -13.72
N ASN A 321 20.23 2.91 -14.64
CA ASN A 321 21.62 2.56 -14.36
C ASN A 321 22.56 3.59 -15.01
N PHE A 322 23.43 4.19 -14.21
CA PHE A 322 24.42 5.17 -14.65
C PHE A 322 25.80 4.52 -14.82
N GLU A 323 26.46 4.74 -15.96
CA GLU A 323 27.83 4.29 -16.21
C GLU A 323 28.82 5.40 -15.86
N PHE A 324 29.08 5.59 -14.57
CA PHE A 324 30.15 6.49 -14.11
C PHE A 324 31.53 5.87 -14.34
N LYS A 325 32.56 6.73 -14.44
CA LYS A 325 33.96 6.27 -14.57
C LYS A 325 34.41 5.49 -13.33
N GLY A 326 35.28 4.50 -13.54
CA GLY A 326 35.86 3.72 -12.44
C GLY A 326 36.51 4.60 -11.38
N GLY A 327 36.23 4.30 -10.10
CA GLY A 327 36.68 5.08 -8.95
C GLY A 327 35.71 6.19 -8.50
N SER A 328 34.60 6.40 -9.20
CA SER A 328 33.55 7.31 -8.73
C SER A 328 32.92 6.78 -7.44
N VAL A 329 32.62 7.67 -6.50
CA VAL A 329 31.95 7.33 -5.24
C VAL A 329 30.56 7.99 -5.28
N VAL A 330 29.52 7.21 -5.00
CA VAL A 330 28.14 7.72 -4.94
C VAL A 330 28.02 8.75 -3.81
N THR A 331 27.35 9.87 -4.07
CA THR A 331 27.04 10.83 -3.00
C THR A 331 25.96 10.29 -2.07
N GLN A 332 25.80 10.90 -0.89
CA GLN A 332 24.73 10.49 0.03
C GLN A 332 23.35 10.57 -0.64
N MET A 333 22.48 9.62 -0.32
CA MET A 333 21.06 9.70 -0.64
C MET A 333 20.36 10.35 0.57
N PRO A 334 19.99 11.64 0.50
CA PRO A 334 19.68 12.44 1.69
C PRO A 334 18.34 12.11 2.36
N SER A 335 17.56 11.15 1.82
CA SER A 335 16.31 10.70 2.46
C SER A 335 15.95 9.26 2.10
N THR A 336 15.21 8.60 3.00
CA THR A 336 14.52 7.34 2.74
C THR A 336 13.23 7.53 1.91
N ILE A 337 12.84 8.78 1.63
CA ILE A 337 11.63 9.13 0.88
C ILE A 337 12.01 9.62 -0.51
N GLN A 338 11.77 8.76 -1.48
CA GLN A 338 12.17 8.87 -2.89
C GLN A 338 11.58 10.07 -3.67
N THR A 339 10.76 10.92 -3.05
CA THR A 339 9.96 11.97 -3.71
C THR A 339 10.59 13.38 -3.71
N MET A 340 11.71 13.61 -3.02
CA MET A 340 12.32 14.96 -3.01
C MET A 340 13.00 15.29 -4.35
N PRO A 341 12.68 16.44 -4.99
CA PRO A 341 13.28 16.84 -6.27
C PRO A 341 14.77 17.10 -6.13
N LYS A 342 15.53 17.03 -7.23
CA LYS A 342 16.99 17.29 -7.31
C LYS A 342 17.91 16.39 -6.47
N THR A 343 17.37 15.56 -5.57
CA THR A 343 18.18 14.65 -4.76
C THR A 343 18.69 13.45 -5.58
N SER A 344 19.87 12.94 -5.22
CA SER A 344 20.43 11.71 -5.78
C SER A 344 19.52 10.51 -5.45
N LYS A 345 19.26 9.66 -6.45
CA LYS A 345 18.35 8.51 -6.35
C LYS A 345 19.05 7.16 -6.48
N ILE A 346 20.37 7.15 -6.58
CA ILE A 346 21.16 5.95 -6.86
C ILE A 346 21.73 5.31 -5.58
N TYR A 347 21.82 3.98 -5.59
CA TYR A 347 22.60 3.21 -4.63
C TYR A 347 24.06 3.07 -5.07
N ASP A 348 24.90 2.47 -4.24
CA ASP A 348 26.34 2.25 -4.47
C ASP A 348 26.66 1.46 -5.76
N ASN A 349 25.68 0.75 -6.33
CA ASN A 349 25.80 0.05 -7.60
C ASN A 349 25.45 0.95 -8.82
N PHE A 350 25.32 2.25 -8.63
CA PHE A 350 24.94 3.25 -9.63
C PHE A 350 23.56 3.06 -10.27
N LYS A 351 22.69 2.26 -9.62
CA LYS A 351 21.30 2.09 -10.02
C LYS A 351 20.38 2.89 -9.13
N THR A 352 19.32 3.45 -9.72
CA THR A 352 18.23 4.03 -8.94
C THR A 352 17.51 2.95 -8.14
N PHE A 353 16.74 3.38 -7.15
CA PHE A 353 15.66 2.56 -6.64
C PHE A 353 14.68 2.14 -7.75
N LYS A 354 13.93 1.07 -7.48
CA LYS A 354 12.89 0.56 -8.37
C LYS A 354 11.68 1.48 -8.34
N PHE A 355 11.29 2.00 -9.52
CA PHE A 355 10.12 2.87 -9.67
C PHE A 355 9.12 2.30 -10.67
N ILE A 356 7.87 2.77 -10.62
CA ILE A 356 6.81 2.38 -11.54
C ILE A 356 6.42 3.57 -12.43
N LEU A 357 6.27 3.31 -13.73
CA LEU A 357 5.64 4.22 -14.68
C LEU A 357 4.15 3.88 -14.78
N ASN A 358 3.33 4.75 -14.22
CA ASN A 358 1.87 4.74 -14.29
C ASN A 358 1.33 6.17 -14.15
N SER A 359 0.01 6.35 -14.25
CA SER A 359 -0.65 7.65 -14.07
C SER A 359 -0.35 8.32 -12.73
N ASP A 360 -0.14 7.53 -11.68
CA ASP A 360 -0.11 8.02 -10.30
C ASP A 360 1.27 8.54 -9.90
N GLN A 361 2.34 8.02 -10.51
CA GLN A 361 3.73 8.41 -10.24
C GLN A 361 4.28 9.39 -11.27
N THR A 362 3.56 9.62 -12.37
CA THR A 362 3.97 10.53 -13.43
C THR A 362 3.06 11.74 -13.45
N VAL A 363 3.52 12.84 -14.05
CA VAL A 363 2.71 14.02 -14.28
C VAL A 363 2.65 14.33 -15.78
N PRO A 364 1.70 15.14 -16.28
CA PRO A 364 1.67 15.54 -17.68
C PRO A 364 3.00 16.16 -18.12
N VAL A 365 3.36 15.87 -19.37
CA VAL A 365 4.51 16.48 -20.04
C VAL A 365 4.22 17.95 -20.30
N SER A 366 5.20 18.82 -20.03
CA SER A 366 5.12 20.23 -20.34
C SER A 366 5.47 20.49 -21.81
N SER A 367 4.91 21.54 -22.41
CA SER A 367 5.22 21.93 -23.79
C SER A 367 6.73 22.14 -23.99
N GLY A 368 7.31 21.46 -24.98
CA GLY A 368 8.74 21.58 -25.33
C GLY A 368 9.70 20.79 -24.44
N GLU A 369 9.21 19.98 -23.51
CA GLU A 369 10.04 19.19 -22.59
C GLU A 369 10.60 17.90 -23.22
N ILE A 370 9.89 17.36 -24.19
CA ILE A 370 10.22 16.10 -24.85
C ILE A 370 10.21 16.28 -26.37
N ASP A 371 10.66 15.26 -27.09
CA ASP A 371 10.49 15.24 -28.53
C ASP A 371 9.00 15.00 -28.86
N PRO A 372 8.34 15.93 -29.58
CA PRO A 372 6.92 15.84 -29.90
C PRO A 372 6.58 14.61 -30.77
N ILE A 373 7.55 13.99 -31.44
CA ILE A 373 7.33 12.81 -32.31
C ILE A 373 6.97 11.57 -31.47
N THR A 374 7.36 11.52 -30.20
CA THR A 374 7.17 10.33 -29.36
C THR A 374 5.73 10.17 -28.86
N ASP A 375 4.91 11.21 -28.93
CA ASP A 375 3.53 11.22 -28.40
C ASP A 375 3.47 10.76 -26.92
N THR A 376 4.53 11.09 -26.18
CA THR A 376 4.64 10.81 -24.75
C THR A 376 3.80 11.81 -23.97
N SER A 377 2.88 11.32 -23.14
CA SER A 377 1.87 12.15 -22.48
C SER A 377 2.20 12.46 -21.02
N ARG A 378 3.04 11.66 -20.38
CA ARG A 378 3.40 11.80 -18.96
C ARG A 378 4.86 11.50 -18.71
N ILE A 379 5.43 12.11 -17.67
CA ILE A 379 6.84 12.00 -17.32
C ILE A 379 7.04 11.82 -15.81
N LEU A 380 7.99 10.97 -15.45
CA LEU A 380 8.61 10.91 -14.13
C LEU A 380 9.95 11.67 -14.17
N ARG A 381 10.08 12.70 -13.34
CA ARG A 381 11.29 13.54 -13.26
C ARG A 381 12.17 13.13 -12.08
N ASP A 382 13.33 13.76 -12.00
CA ASP A 382 14.24 13.72 -10.85
C ASP A 382 14.79 12.34 -10.50
N MET A 383 14.93 11.45 -11.51
CA MET A 383 15.69 10.20 -11.37
C MET A 383 17.20 10.51 -11.48
N ASN A 384 17.73 11.23 -10.51
CA ASN A 384 19.07 11.80 -10.56
C ASN A 384 20.15 10.83 -10.06
N GLY A 385 21.37 10.97 -10.57
CA GLY A 385 22.55 10.23 -10.13
C GLY A 385 23.68 11.16 -9.71
N GLY A 386 23.96 11.23 -8.40
CA GLY A 386 25.03 12.06 -7.85
C GLY A 386 26.26 11.26 -7.43
N ILE A 387 27.45 11.77 -7.72
CA ILE A 387 28.75 11.25 -7.25
C ILE A 387 29.56 12.36 -6.56
N ILE A 388 30.57 12.01 -5.77
CA ILE A 388 31.53 12.95 -5.17
C ILE A 388 32.86 13.00 -5.93
#